data_AF-A0A932NXQ6-F1
#
_entry.id   AF-A0A932NXQ6-F1
#
_cell.length_a   1.000
_cell.length_b   1.000
_cell.length_c   1.000
_cell.angle_alpha   90.00
_cell.angle_beta   90.00
_cell.angle_gamma   90.00
#
_symmetry.space_group_name_H-M   'P 1'
#
loop_
_entity.id
_entity.type
_entity.pdbx_description
1 polymer ?
#
loop_
_entity_poly.entity_id
_entity_poly.type
_entity_poly.pdbx_seq_one_letter_code
_entity_poly.pdbx_strand_id
1 'polypeptide(L)'
;MYKRVLLKLSGEQLAGQFDGGIDPNVAGWIANEVKKATATDTQVVIMVGGGNFVRGAQIAGHGIRRVTADHMGMLGTIINALALTDIFEAHGLATRCLTNIFAEQVAEPFVHRLANKHLEKGRVVIVAGGIGRPYLTTDTAAVSLALELDCEVVLKATKVDGVYDKDPTQYDDAVKIEKLSYQQAVQDEDIKIMDKAAMGLAMEHKMPIVIFDSMQEGSLGRATAGELVGTIIS
;
A
#
# COMPACT_ATOMS: atom_id res chain seq x y z
N MET A 1 18.93 0.72 6.15
CA MET A 1 18.24 -0.37 5.43
C MET A 1 17.28 -1.02 6.38
N TYR A 2 16.02 -1.12 5.97
CA TYR A 2 14.97 -1.75 6.74
C TYR A 2 15.00 -3.26 6.52
N LYS A 3 14.94 -4.02 7.61
CA LYS A 3 14.75 -5.46 7.62
C LYS A 3 13.36 -5.83 7.13
N ARG A 4 12.33 -5.06 7.51
CA ARG A 4 10.95 -5.34 7.10
C ARG A 4 10.18 -4.06 6.79
N VAL A 5 9.52 -4.06 5.64
CA VAL A 5 8.74 -2.92 5.16
C VAL A 5 7.33 -3.35 4.80
N LEU A 6 6.38 -2.43 4.94
CA LEU A 6 5.07 -2.56 4.32
C LEU A 6 4.98 -1.61 3.12
N LEU A 7 4.79 -2.16 1.93
CA LEU A 7 4.52 -1.43 0.71
C LEU A 7 3.00 -1.33 0.49
N LYS A 8 2.45 -0.12 0.59
CA LYS A 8 1.06 0.14 0.27
C LYS A 8 0.93 0.56 -1.20
N LEU A 9 0.22 -0.24 -1.98
CA LEU A 9 -0.09 0.01 -3.39
C LEU A 9 -1.53 0.55 -3.52
N SER A 10 -1.71 1.58 -4.34
CA SER A 10 -3.05 2.01 -4.80
C SER A 10 -3.56 1.02 -5.85
N GLY A 11 -4.85 0.68 -5.81
CA GLY A 11 -5.45 -0.17 -6.84
C GLY A 11 -5.44 0.52 -8.20
N GLU A 12 -5.66 1.83 -8.22
CA GLU A 12 -5.68 2.68 -9.40
C GLU A 12 -4.32 2.77 -10.09
N GLN A 13 -3.23 2.58 -9.36
CA GLN A 13 -1.92 2.43 -9.96
C GLN A 13 -1.84 1.14 -10.79
N LEU A 14 -2.46 0.05 -10.34
CA LEU A 14 -2.46 -1.23 -11.05
C LEU A 14 -3.29 -1.19 -12.33
N ALA A 15 -4.25 -0.29 -12.47
CA ALA A 15 -5.00 -0.13 -13.72
C ALA A 15 -4.11 0.39 -14.87
N GLY A 16 -2.99 1.05 -14.56
CA GLY A 16 -2.06 1.55 -15.56
C GLY A 16 -2.72 2.49 -16.56
N GLN A 17 -2.69 2.10 -17.84
CA GLN A 17 -3.33 2.84 -18.93
C GLN A 17 -4.83 2.55 -19.10
N PHE A 18 -5.38 1.57 -18.37
CA PHE A 18 -6.78 1.17 -18.47
C PHE A 18 -7.67 1.95 -17.49
N ASP A 19 -8.94 2.11 -17.85
CA ASP A 19 -9.94 2.76 -16.98
C ASP A 19 -10.32 1.91 -15.75
N GLY A 20 -9.99 0.63 -15.76
CA GLY A 20 -10.21 -0.32 -14.67
C GLY A 20 -9.54 -1.65 -14.93
N GLY A 21 -9.56 -2.54 -13.93
CA GLY A 21 -8.85 -3.82 -14.03
C GLY A 21 -7.35 -3.69 -13.71
N ILE A 22 -6.53 -4.56 -14.29
CA ILE A 22 -5.11 -4.69 -13.96
C ILE A 22 -4.29 -4.67 -15.24
N ASP A 23 -3.33 -3.76 -15.32
CA ASP A 23 -2.29 -3.72 -16.33
C ASP A 23 -1.15 -4.67 -15.94
N PRO A 24 -0.96 -5.81 -16.66
CA PRO A 24 0.08 -6.77 -16.33
C PRO A 24 1.49 -6.18 -16.49
N ASN A 25 1.68 -5.15 -17.32
CA ASN A 25 2.99 -4.51 -17.46
C ASN A 25 3.35 -3.71 -16.21
N VAL A 26 2.38 -2.98 -15.65
CA VAL A 26 2.60 -2.25 -14.39
C VAL A 26 2.82 -3.23 -13.24
N ALA A 27 2.02 -4.28 -13.14
CA ALA A 27 2.19 -5.30 -12.12
C ALA A 27 3.56 -6.03 -12.24
N GLY A 28 3.99 -6.37 -13.46
CA GLY A 28 5.30 -6.97 -13.71
C GLY A 28 6.46 -6.01 -13.42
N TRP A 29 6.29 -4.72 -13.71
CA TRP A 29 7.26 -3.70 -13.34
C TRP A 29 7.41 -3.59 -11.81
N ILE A 30 6.30 -3.56 -11.06
CA ILE A 30 6.31 -3.57 -9.59
C ILE A 30 6.98 -4.85 -9.08
N ALA A 31 6.72 -6.01 -9.69
CA ALA A 31 7.38 -7.26 -9.35
C ALA A 31 8.91 -7.13 -9.47
N ASN A 32 9.41 -6.54 -10.55
CA ASN A 32 10.86 -6.34 -10.72
C ASN A 32 11.45 -5.39 -9.66
N GLU A 33 10.75 -4.32 -9.28
CA GLU A 33 11.19 -3.44 -8.20
C GLU A 33 11.19 -4.13 -6.84
N VAL A 34 10.14 -4.88 -6.51
CA VAL A 34 10.06 -5.66 -5.27
C VAL A 34 11.18 -6.70 -5.24
N LYS A 35 11.51 -7.32 -6.38
CA LYS A 35 12.62 -8.27 -6.51
C LYS A 35 13.95 -7.65 -6.14
N LYS A 36 14.23 -6.43 -6.63
CA LYS A 36 15.43 -5.67 -6.27
C LYS A 36 15.49 -5.42 -4.77
N ALA A 37 14.38 -5.06 -4.13
CA ALA A 37 14.31 -4.86 -2.68
C ALA A 37 14.51 -6.16 -1.88
N THR A 38 13.88 -7.27 -2.30
CA THR A 38 14.05 -8.56 -1.61
C THR A 38 15.45 -9.16 -1.76
N ALA A 39 16.20 -8.77 -2.80
CA ALA A 39 17.57 -9.23 -3.01
C ALA A 39 18.56 -8.71 -1.96
N THR A 40 18.16 -7.73 -1.13
CA THR A 40 18.95 -7.22 0.00
C THR A 40 18.48 -7.78 1.34
N ASP A 41 17.84 -8.96 1.33
CA ASP A 41 17.24 -9.62 2.50
C ASP A 41 16.12 -8.84 3.21
N THR A 42 15.60 -7.78 2.58
CA THR A 42 14.44 -7.04 3.08
C THR A 42 13.17 -7.88 2.91
N GLN A 43 12.43 -8.06 4.00
CA GLN A 43 11.11 -8.69 4.01
C GLN A 43 10.05 -7.68 3.57
N VAL A 44 9.29 -8.01 2.52
CA VAL A 44 8.29 -7.12 1.94
C VAL A 44 6.88 -7.65 2.21
N VAL A 45 6.08 -6.85 2.90
CA VAL A 45 4.63 -7.01 3.04
C VAL A 45 3.95 -6.03 2.10
N ILE A 46 2.89 -6.45 1.41
CA ILE A 46 2.13 -5.60 0.50
C ILE A 46 0.68 -5.49 0.96
N MET A 47 0.17 -4.26 1.04
CA MET A 47 -1.26 -3.97 1.18
C MET A 47 -1.72 -3.28 -0.10
N VAL A 48 -2.71 -3.85 -0.78
CA VAL A 48 -3.17 -3.34 -2.08
C VAL A 48 -4.59 -2.79 -2.00
N GLY A 49 -4.82 -1.61 -2.59
CA GLY A 49 -6.16 -1.03 -2.72
C GLY A 49 -7.00 -1.69 -3.81
N GLY A 50 -8.32 -1.50 -3.79
CA GLY A 50 -9.26 -2.10 -4.76
C GLY A 50 -9.90 -1.09 -5.72
N GLY A 51 -9.40 0.14 -5.75
CA GLY A 51 -10.06 1.27 -6.43
C GLY A 51 -10.10 1.21 -7.96
N ASN A 52 -9.29 0.35 -8.57
CA ASN A 52 -9.35 0.00 -10.01
C ASN A 52 -10.56 -0.87 -10.38
N PHE A 53 -11.24 -1.47 -9.41
CA PHE A 53 -12.49 -2.18 -9.62
C PHE A 53 -13.65 -1.42 -9.00
N VAL A 54 -13.52 -1.10 -7.71
CA VAL A 54 -14.60 -0.48 -6.93
C VAL A 54 -14.03 0.48 -5.91
N ARG A 55 -14.49 1.73 -5.98
CA ARG A 55 -14.33 2.72 -4.90
C ARG A 55 -15.62 2.82 -4.10
N GLY A 56 -15.64 2.20 -2.92
CA GLY A 56 -16.84 2.10 -2.08
C GLY A 56 -17.53 3.44 -1.82
N ALA A 57 -16.77 4.49 -1.52
CA ALA A 57 -17.31 5.84 -1.29
C ALA A 57 -17.97 6.47 -2.52
N GLN A 58 -17.56 6.10 -3.74
CA GLN A 58 -18.12 6.65 -4.98
C GLN A 58 -19.39 5.92 -5.42
N ILE A 59 -19.50 4.63 -5.11
CA ILE A 59 -20.67 3.81 -5.48
C ILE A 59 -21.73 3.76 -4.38
N ALA A 60 -21.41 4.20 -3.16
CA ALA A 60 -22.39 4.31 -2.10
C ALA A 60 -23.47 5.33 -2.48
N GLY A 61 -24.73 4.98 -2.25
CA GLY A 61 -25.89 5.74 -2.75
C GLY A 61 -26.67 4.94 -3.79
N HIS A 62 -27.75 5.54 -4.33
CA HIS A 62 -28.60 4.91 -5.35
C HIS A 62 -29.09 3.49 -5.01
N GLY A 63 -29.28 3.20 -3.71
CA GLY A 63 -29.71 1.88 -3.21
C GLY A 63 -28.58 1.00 -2.66
N ILE A 64 -27.31 1.34 -2.89
CA ILE A 64 -26.16 0.63 -2.32
C ILE A 64 -25.78 1.27 -0.98
N ARG A 65 -25.86 0.49 0.11
CA ARG A 65 -25.41 0.93 1.44
C ARG A 65 -23.89 1.03 1.49
N ARG A 66 -23.37 2.00 2.24
CA ARG A 66 -21.93 2.19 2.44
C ARG A 66 -21.20 0.91 2.88
N VAL A 67 -21.78 0.15 3.81
CA VAL A 67 -21.25 -1.15 4.26
C VAL A 67 -21.06 -2.13 3.08
N THR A 68 -22.05 -2.25 2.21
CA THR A 68 -21.97 -3.11 1.03
C THR A 68 -20.90 -2.62 0.07
N ALA A 69 -20.84 -1.31 -0.16
CA ALA A 69 -19.86 -0.71 -1.06
C ALA A 69 -18.41 -0.92 -0.58
N ASP A 70 -18.16 -0.83 0.72
CA ASP A 70 -16.84 -1.10 1.30
C ASP A 70 -16.47 -2.60 1.20
N HIS A 71 -17.44 -3.51 1.41
CA HIS A 71 -17.22 -4.95 1.15
C HIS A 71 -16.84 -5.19 -0.31
N MET A 72 -17.50 -4.55 -1.27
CA MET A 72 -17.16 -4.65 -2.69
C MET A 72 -15.73 -4.15 -2.97
N GLY A 73 -15.33 -3.03 -2.36
CA GLY A 73 -13.95 -2.54 -2.43
C GLY A 73 -12.94 -3.54 -1.86
N MET A 74 -13.25 -4.16 -0.72
CA MET A 74 -12.38 -5.20 -0.13
C MET A 74 -12.29 -6.46 -1.00
N LEU A 75 -13.37 -6.88 -1.66
CA LEU A 75 -13.30 -7.95 -2.66
C LEU A 75 -12.40 -7.56 -3.84
N GLY A 76 -12.44 -6.30 -4.28
CA GLY A 76 -11.52 -5.75 -5.28
C GLY A 76 -10.04 -5.89 -4.87
N THR A 77 -9.71 -5.72 -3.58
CA THR A 77 -8.34 -5.96 -3.09
C THR A 77 -7.93 -7.43 -3.19
N ILE A 78 -8.86 -8.37 -3.01
CA ILE A 78 -8.58 -9.82 -3.16
C ILE A 78 -8.29 -10.13 -4.63
N ILE A 79 -9.07 -9.58 -5.56
CA ILE A 79 -8.82 -9.74 -7.00
C ILE A 79 -7.41 -9.25 -7.36
N ASN A 80 -7.02 -8.06 -6.86
CA ASN A 80 -5.67 -7.54 -7.08
C ASN A 80 -4.58 -8.43 -6.46
N ALA A 81 -4.77 -8.93 -5.24
CA ALA A 81 -3.78 -9.76 -4.57
C ALA A 81 -3.57 -11.10 -5.29
N LEU A 82 -4.62 -11.71 -5.83
CA LEU A 82 -4.53 -12.93 -6.64
C LEU A 82 -3.71 -12.67 -7.90
N ALA A 83 -4.05 -11.64 -8.66
CA ALA A 83 -3.34 -11.30 -9.88
C ALA A 83 -1.86 -10.94 -9.62
N LEU A 84 -1.59 -10.15 -8.58
CA LEU A 84 -0.22 -9.82 -8.19
C LEU A 84 0.57 -11.05 -7.78
N THR A 85 -0.06 -12.01 -7.10
CA THR A 85 0.62 -13.26 -6.70
C THR A 85 1.11 -14.03 -7.92
N ASP A 86 0.23 -14.29 -8.90
CA ASP A 86 0.61 -15.01 -10.12
C ASP A 86 1.67 -14.25 -10.94
N ILE A 87 1.49 -12.94 -11.09
CA ILE A 87 2.43 -12.11 -11.85
C ILE A 87 3.80 -12.07 -11.16
N PHE A 88 3.84 -11.97 -9.83
CA PHE A 88 5.09 -11.98 -9.08
C PHE A 88 5.78 -13.35 -9.19
N GLU A 89 5.03 -14.44 -9.03
CA GLU A 89 5.58 -15.79 -9.19
C GLU A 89 6.12 -16.02 -10.61
N ALA A 90 5.45 -15.51 -11.65
CA ALA A 90 5.95 -15.53 -13.03
C ALA A 90 7.26 -14.75 -13.22
N HIS A 91 7.54 -13.74 -12.38
CA HIS A 91 8.80 -12.98 -12.36
C HIS A 91 9.85 -13.58 -11.39
N GLY A 92 9.58 -14.76 -10.84
CA GLY A 92 10.48 -15.48 -9.93
C GLY A 92 10.47 -14.94 -8.50
N LEU A 93 9.42 -14.24 -8.09
CA LEU A 93 9.19 -13.80 -6.72
C LEU A 93 8.22 -14.74 -6.01
N ALA A 94 8.72 -15.55 -5.09
CA ALA A 94 7.86 -16.42 -4.28
C ALA A 94 6.91 -15.56 -3.44
N THR A 95 5.60 -15.66 -3.68
CA THR A 95 4.61 -14.71 -3.16
C THR A 95 3.41 -15.45 -2.57
N ARG A 96 2.78 -14.90 -1.53
CA ARG A 96 1.57 -15.47 -0.95
C ARG A 96 0.47 -14.44 -0.76
N CYS A 97 -0.73 -14.81 -1.19
CA CYS A 97 -1.95 -14.05 -0.99
C CYS A 97 -2.62 -14.48 0.32
N LEU A 98 -2.63 -13.58 1.31
CA LEU A 98 -3.40 -13.71 2.53
C LEU A 98 -4.60 -12.77 2.50
N THR A 99 -5.67 -13.09 3.22
CA THR A 99 -6.89 -12.25 3.27
C THR A 99 -7.48 -12.13 4.66
N ASN A 100 -7.93 -10.92 5.01
CA ASN A 100 -8.72 -10.65 6.22
C ASN A 100 -10.22 -10.98 6.07
N ILE A 101 -10.66 -11.32 4.86
CA ILE A 101 -12.01 -11.82 4.58
C ILE A 101 -11.92 -13.32 4.35
N PHE A 102 -12.82 -14.08 4.98
CA PHE A 102 -12.92 -15.53 4.83
C PHE A 102 -13.22 -15.92 3.38
N ALA A 103 -12.21 -16.45 2.69
CA ALA A 103 -12.26 -16.82 1.27
C ALA A 103 -11.34 -18.02 0.97
N GLU A 104 -11.43 -19.08 1.78
CA GLU A 104 -10.47 -20.21 1.81
C GLU A 104 -10.25 -20.92 0.47
N GLN A 105 -11.23 -20.87 -0.44
CA GLN A 105 -11.09 -21.50 -1.76
C GLN A 105 -10.12 -20.75 -2.68
N VAL A 106 -9.83 -19.47 -2.42
CA VAL A 106 -9.06 -18.60 -3.32
C VAL A 106 -7.83 -17.99 -2.65
N ALA A 107 -7.87 -17.72 -1.34
CA ALA A 107 -6.75 -17.11 -0.63
C ALA A 107 -6.63 -17.66 0.80
N GLU A 108 -5.39 -17.73 1.30
CA GLU A 108 -5.11 -18.19 2.65
C GLU A 108 -5.64 -17.16 3.67
N PRO A 109 -6.23 -17.58 4.80
CA PRO A 109 -6.63 -16.63 5.83
C PRO A 109 -5.39 -15.93 6.41
N PHE A 110 -5.49 -14.62 6.62
CA PHE A 110 -4.46 -13.90 7.33
C PHE A 110 -4.41 -14.36 8.78
N VAL A 111 -3.24 -14.85 9.18
CA VAL A 111 -2.90 -15.21 10.55
C VAL A 111 -1.49 -14.68 10.79
N HIS A 112 -1.29 -13.82 11.80
CA HIS A 112 -0.01 -13.19 12.12
C HIS A 112 1.19 -14.18 12.09
N ARG A 113 1.04 -15.35 12.72
CA ARG A 113 2.09 -16.40 12.75
C ARG A 113 2.35 -17.03 11.39
N LEU A 114 1.32 -17.17 10.54
CA LEU A 114 1.46 -17.70 9.19
C LEU A 114 2.21 -16.70 8.31
N ALA A 115 1.78 -15.43 8.32
CA ALA A 115 2.45 -14.35 7.61
C ALA A 115 3.94 -14.26 7.97
N ASN A 116 4.28 -14.29 9.26
CA ASN A 116 5.67 -14.31 9.72
C ASN A 116 6.47 -15.50 9.17
N LYS A 117 5.92 -16.72 9.18
CA LYS A 117 6.57 -17.89 8.59
C LYS A 117 6.81 -17.77 7.08
N HIS A 118 5.99 -17.02 6.35
CA HIS A 118 6.23 -16.74 4.93
C HIS A 118 7.37 -15.75 4.75
N LEU A 119 7.37 -14.66 5.52
CA LEU A 119 8.42 -13.63 5.50
C LEU A 119 9.79 -14.21 5.89
N GLU A 120 9.85 -15.07 6.90
CA GLU A 120 11.06 -15.80 7.32
C GLU A 120 11.64 -16.70 6.22
N LYS A 121 10.81 -17.15 5.28
CA LYS A 121 11.22 -17.95 4.11
C LYS A 121 11.57 -17.09 2.89
N GLY A 122 11.68 -15.77 3.04
CA GLY A 122 11.98 -14.84 1.95
C GLY A 122 10.83 -14.66 0.96
N ARG A 123 9.59 -15.01 1.33
CA ARG A 123 8.43 -14.83 0.47
C ARG A 123 7.85 -13.43 0.65
N VAL A 124 7.39 -12.83 -0.44
CA VAL A 124 6.54 -11.64 -0.38
C VAL A 124 5.17 -12.03 0.14
N VAL A 125 4.62 -11.25 1.07
CA VAL A 125 3.28 -11.47 1.62
C VAL A 125 2.38 -10.34 1.16
N ILE A 126 1.35 -10.66 0.38
CA ILE A 126 0.30 -9.72 -0.02
C ILE A 126 -0.91 -9.98 0.87
N VAL A 127 -1.37 -8.98 1.61
CA VAL A 127 -2.58 -9.07 2.43
C VAL A 127 -3.70 -8.25 1.81
N ALA A 128 -4.81 -8.93 1.56
CA ALA A 128 -6.03 -8.37 1.00
C ALA A 128 -7.16 -8.30 2.05
N GLY A 129 -8.27 -7.69 1.66
CA GLY A 129 -9.45 -7.54 2.50
C GLY A 129 -9.39 -6.34 3.44
N GLY A 130 -8.43 -5.41 3.27
CA GLY A 130 -8.23 -4.27 4.17
C GLY A 130 -8.04 -4.75 5.60
N ILE A 131 -8.90 -4.30 6.53
CA ILE A 131 -8.99 -4.82 7.91
C ILE A 131 -10.22 -5.74 8.12
N GLY A 132 -10.92 -6.11 7.05
CA GLY A 132 -12.15 -6.90 7.10
C GLY A 132 -13.38 -6.15 7.64
N ARG A 133 -13.32 -4.83 7.82
CA ARG A 133 -14.41 -4.01 8.36
C ARG A 133 -14.68 -2.76 7.49
N PRO A 134 -15.95 -2.41 7.25
CA PRO A 134 -16.35 -1.17 6.58
C PRO A 134 -15.89 0.11 7.32
N TYR A 135 -16.02 1.26 6.64
CA TYR A 135 -15.68 2.62 7.10
C TYR A 135 -14.19 2.93 7.29
N LEU A 136 -13.31 1.98 7.02
CA LEU A 136 -11.87 2.15 7.15
C LEU A 136 -11.19 2.00 5.79
N THR A 137 -10.09 2.73 5.60
CA THR A 137 -9.39 2.77 4.31
C THR A 137 -8.31 1.69 4.27
N THR A 138 -7.77 1.46 3.07
CA THR A 138 -6.57 0.62 2.90
C THR A 138 -5.32 1.25 3.51
N ASP A 139 -5.29 2.57 3.73
CA ASP A 139 -4.16 3.24 4.38
C ASP A 139 -4.19 2.94 5.88
N THR A 140 -5.36 2.97 6.52
CA THR A 140 -5.48 2.52 7.92
C THR A 140 -5.11 1.04 8.06
N ALA A 141 -5.54 0.21 7.11
CA ALA A 141 -5.18 -1.21 7.07
C ALA A 141 -3.68 -1.44 6.91
N ALA A 142 -3.02 -0.65 6.06
CA ALA A 142 -1.58 -0.70 5.86
C ALA A 142 -0.82 -0.38 7.16
N VAL A 143 -1.18 0.69 7.87
CA VAL A 143 -0.54 1.04 9.15
C VAL A 143 -0.79 -0.05 10.20
N SER A 144 -2.03 -0.53 10.33
CA SER A 144 -2.38 -1.59 11.28
C SER A 144 -1.59 -2.88 11.02
N LEU A 145 -1.50 -3.29 9.75
CA LEU A 145 -0.78 -4.50 9.37
C LEU A 145 0.74 -4.34 9.54
N ALA A 146 1.27 -3.14 9.27
CA ALA A 146 2.68 -2.84 9.49
C ALA A 146 3.05 -3.01 10.96
N LEU A 147 2.20 -2.51 11.87
CA LEU A 147 2.37 -2.70 13.31
C LEU A 147 2.25 -4.17 13.70
N GLU A 148 1.24 -4.89 13.19
CA GLU A 148 1.04 -6.30 13.51
C GLU A 148 2.19 -7.19 13.03
N LEU A 149 2.84 -6.83 11.92
CA LEU A 149 3.98 -7.57 11.38
C LEU A 149 5.31 -6.89 11.68
N ASP A 150 5.44 -6.04 12.69
CA ASP A 150 6.72 -5.43 13.10
C ASP A 150 7.52 -4.82 11.93
N CYS A 151 6.82 -4.20 10.97
CA CYS A 151 7.46 -3.46 9.89
C CYS A 151 8.10 -2.19 10.45
N GLU A 152 9.25 -1.80 9.93
CA GLU A 152 9.98 -0.61 10.41
C GLU A 152 9.53 0.67 9.71
N VAL A 153 8.79 0.54 8.61
CA VAL A 153 8.29 1.67 7.81
C VAL A 153 7.10 1.23 6.94
N VAL A 154 6.17 2.17 6.72
CA VAL A 154 5.13 2.08 5.69
C VAL A 154 5.56 2.91 4.48
N LEU A 155 5.82 2.24 3.36
CA LEU A 155 6.11 2.85 2.07
C LEU A 155 4.80 2.99 1.30
N LYS A 156 4.26 4.21 1.18
CA LYS A 156 3.03 4.46 0.42
C LYS A 156 3.38 4.95 -0.98
N ALA A 157 3.13 4.08 -1.95
CA ALA A 157 3.29 4.35 -3.36
C ALA A 157 2.23 5.36 -3.84
N THR A 158 2.69 6.45 -4.45
CA THR A 158 1.84 7.47 -5.07
C THR A 158 2.28 7.75 -6.51
N LYS A 159 1.46 8.53 -7.24
CA LYS A 159 1.82 9.07 -8.57
C LYS A 159 2.65 10.36 -8.49
N VAL A 160 2.61 11.04 -7.34
CA VAL A 160 3.48 12.18 -7.03
C VAL A 160 4.69 11.69 -6.24
N ASP A 161 5.82 12.38 -6.38
CA ASP A 161 7.10 11.98 -5.80
C ASP A 161 7.28 12.39 -4.33
N GLY A 162 6.24 12.89 -3.68
CA GLY A 162 6.25 13.27 -2.28
C GLY A 162 5.03 14.10 -1.87
N VAL A 163 5.16 14.74 -0.73
CA VAL A 163 4.23 15.73 -0.19
C VAL A 163 4.75 17.12 -0.54
N TYR A 164 3.84 17.98 -0.96
CA TYR A 164 4.11 19.36 -1.31
C TYR A 164 3.37 20.29 -0.36
N ASP A 165 3.86 21.52 -0.24
CA ASP A 165 3.18 22.61 0.49
C ASP A 165 1.83 23.00 -0.13
N LYS A 166 1.63 22.72 -1.41
CA LYS A 166 0.39 22.91 -2.17
C LYS A 166 0.33 21.96 -3.37
N ASP A 167 -0.83 21.86 -4.02
CA ASP A 167 -1.03 20.93 -5.14
C ASP A 167 -0.10 21.24 -6.34
N PRO A 168 0.89 20.39 -6.64
CA PRO A 168 1.85 20.64 -7.72
C PRO A 168 1.23 20.54 -9.12
N THR A 169 0.00 20.05 -9.25
CA THR A 169 -0.74 20.02 -10.53
C THR A 169 -1.49 21.33 -10.80
N GLN A 170 -1.70 22.14 -9.76
CA GLN A 170 -2.40 23.43 -9.85
C GLN A 170 -1.46 24.62 -9.69
N TYR A 171 -0.32 24.44 -9.00
CA TYR A 171 0.62 25.51 -8.66
C TYR A 171 2.04 25.14 -9.10
N ASP A 172 2.58 25.87 -10.07
CA ASP A 172 3.93 25.65 -10.59
C ASP A 172 5.04 25.96 -9.56
N ASP A 173 4.73 26.73 -8.53
CA ASP A 173 5.64 27.11 -7.44
C ASP A 173 5.51 26.20 -6.21
N ALA A 174 4.88 25.02 -6.35
CA ALA A 174 4.80 24.02 -5.29
C ALA A 174 6.18 23.49 -4.92
N VAL A 175 6.48 23.47 -3.61
CA VAL A 175 7.76 23.05 -3.05
C VAL A 175 7.58 21.70 -2.36
N LYS A 176 8.41 20.72 -2.76
CA LYS A 176 8.41 19.40 -2.13
C LYS A 176 8.99 19.48 -0.72
N ILE A 177 8.27 18.87 0.23
CA ILE A 177 8.67 18.75 1.63
C ILE A 177 9.40 17.43 1.80
N GLU A 178 10.68 17.44 2.19
CA GLU A 178 11.44 16.19 2.38
C GLU A 178 11.11 15.46 3.68
N LYS A 179 10.83 16.22 4.75
CA LYS A 179 10.50 15.71 6.08
C LYS A 179 9.35 16.49 6.67
N LEU A 180 8.37 15.78 7.20
CA LEU A 180 7.18 16.36 7.78
C LEU A 180 6.89 15.69 9.12
N SER A 181 6.61 16.45 10.17
CA SER A 181 6.19 15.83 11.43
C SER A 181 4.74 15.37 11.33
N TYR A 182 4.37 14.33 12.09
CA TYR A 182 2.97 13.91 12.20
C TYR A 182 2.03 15.05 12.62
N GLN A 183 2.48 15.90 13.54
CA GLN A 183 1.69 17.03 14.01
C GLN A 183 1.41 18.03 12.88
N GLN A 184 2.42 18.37 12.08
CA GLN A 184 2.24 19.24 10.91
C GLN A 184 1.30 18.59 9.88
N ALA A 185 1.53 17.32 9.55
CA ALA A 185 0.74 16.58 8.57
C ALA A 185 -0.75 16.43 8.96
N VAL A 186 -1.08 16.44 10.26
CA VAL A 186 -2.46 16.36 10.75
C VAL A 186 -3.12 17.74 10.85
N GLN A 187 -2.34 18.80 11.12
CA GLN A 187 -2.83 20.17 11.30
C GLN A 187 -3.07 20.89 9.98
N ASP A 188 -2.29 20.58 8.96
CA ASP A 188 -2.39 21.21 7.65
C ASP A 188 -3.49 20.56 6.79
N GLU A 189 -4.56 21.31 6.51
CA GLU A 189 -5.71 20.80 5.74
C GLU A 189 -5.40 20.62 4.25
N ASP A 190 -4.36 21.27 3.73
CA ASP A 190 -3.93 21.17 2.34
C ASP A 190 -3.08 19.90 2.11
N ILE A 191 -2.50 19.36 3.18
CA ILE A 191 -1.68 18.14 3.15
C ILE A 191 -2.56 16.88 3.24
N LYS A 192 -3.04 16.41 2.08
CA LYS A 192 -3.86 15.19 1.97
C LYS A 192 -3.02 13.95 1.69
N ILE A 193 -2.41 13.39 2.73
CA ILE A 193 -1.51 12.23 2.62
C ILE A 193 -2.26 10.91 2.70
N MET A 194 -3.03 10.74 3.77
CA MET A 194 -3.88 9.58 4.07
C MET A 194 -5.02 10.03 4.98
N ASP A 195 -5.95 9.14 5.29
CA ASP A 195 -7.02 9.47 6.23
C ASP A 195 -6.49 9.73 7.65
N LYS A 196 -7.24 10.53 8.42
CA LYS A 196 -6.85 10.94 9.77
C LYS A 196 -6.71 9.75 10.74
N ALA A 197 -7.42 8.63 10.51
CA ALA A 197 -7.30 7.46 11.37
C ALA A 197 -5.98 6.74 11.13
N ALA A 198 -5.55 6.59 9.87
CA ALA A 198 -4.24 6.05 9.53
C ALA A 198 -3.10 6.93 10.08
N MET A 199 -3.19 8.26 9.91
CA MET A 199 -2.21 9.20 10.47
C MET A 199 -2.13 9.12 12.00
N GLY A 200 -3.29 9.10 12.68
CA GLY A 200 -3.35 9.02 14.14
C GLY A 200 -2.71 7.74 14.67
N LEU A 201 -3.03 6.60 14.05
CA LEU A 201 -2.47 5.30 14.42
C LEU A 201 -0.95 5.26 14.20
N ALA A 202 -0.46 5.80 13.08
CA ALA A 202 0.96 5.86 12.78
C ALA A 202 1.70 6.77 13.77
N MET A 203 1.14 7.93 14.11
CA MET A 203 1.67 8.86 15.09
C MET A 203 1.75 8.25 16.48
N GLU A 204 0.68 7.59 16.95
CA GLU A 204 0.60 6.98 18.29
C GLU A 204 1.70 5.94 18.50
N HIS A 205 1.99 5.14 17.46
CA HIS A 205 2.99 4.09 17.50
C HIS A 205 4.35 4.50 16.91
N LYS A 206 4.53 5.78 16.55
CA LYS A 206 5.76 6.30 15.91
C LYS A 206 6.19 5.49 14.67
N MET A 207 5.22 4.93 13.94
CA MET A 207 5.46 4.18 12.71
C MET A 207 5.87 5.17 11.63
N PRO A 208 7.08 5.14 11.04
CA PRO A 208 7.44 6.04 9.96
C PRO A 208 6.66 5.76 8.69
N ILE A 209 6.27 6.82 7.97
CA ILE A 209 5.63 6.71 6.65
C ILE A 209 6.50 7.42 5.61
N VAL A 210 6.73 6.76 4.48
CA VAL A 210 7.42 7.35 3.32
C VAL A 210 6.44 7.45 2.16
N ILE A 211 6.25 8.67 1.66
CA ILE A 211 5.47 8.95 0.46
C ILE A 211 6.44 9.14 -0.70
N PHE A 212 6.29 8.33 -1.75
CA PHE A 212 7.23 8.35 -2.86
C PHE A 212 6.56 7.99 -4.19
N ASP A 213 7.17 8.46 -5.29
CA ASP A 213 6.79 8.03 -6.62
C ASP A 213 7.32 6.63 -6.86
N SER A 214 6.38 5.70 -6.83
CA SER A 214 6.67 4.30 -7.06
C SER A 214 6.92 3.97 -8.51
N MET A 215 6.73 4.87 -9.48
CA MET A 215 6.99 4.61 -10.91
C MET A 215 8.41 5.05 -11.33
N GLN A 216 9.14 5.73 -10.45
CA GLN A 216 10.55 6.03 -10.67
C GLN A 216 11.40 4.77 -10.47
N GLU A 217 12.15 4.38 -11.49
CA GLU A 217 13.03 3.21 -11.41
C GLU A 217 14.01 3.29 -10.23
N GLY A 218 14.08 2.22 -9.43
CA GLY A 218 14.95 2.11 -8.27
C GLY A 218 14.47 2.90 -7.04
N SER A 219 13.32 3.58 -7.10
CA SER A 219 12.79 4.32 -5.94
C SER A 219 12.46 3.40 -4.78
N LEU A 220 11.88 2.22 -5.04
CA LEU A 220 11.55 1.24 -4.00
C LEU A 220 12.81 0.71 -3.33
N GLY A 221 13.82 0.32 -4.11
CA GLY A 221 15.10 -0.17 -3.57
C GLY A 221 15.76 0.86 -2.65
N ARG A 222 15.87 2.11 -3.09
CA ARG A 222 16.39 3.23 -2.28
C ARG A 222 15.56 3.48 -1.02
N ALA A 223 14.23 3.48 -1.14
CA ALA A 223 13.34 3.64 0.00
C ALA A 223 13.53 2.51 1.04
N THR A 224 13.65 1.26 0.60
CA THR A 224 13.95 0.12 1.50
C THR A 224 15.36 0.17 2.10
N ALA A 225 16.33 0.78 1.40
CA ALA A 225 17.65 1.04 1.94
C ALA A 225 17.65 2.13 3.04
N GLY A 226 16.55 2.88 3.19
CA GLY A 226 16.42 4.01 4.11
C GLY A 226 17.03 5.30 3.56
N GLU A 227 17.23 5.37 2.25
CA GLU A 227 17.59 6.62 1.58
C GLU A 227 16.41 7.58 1.58
N LEU A 228 16.71 8.88 1.53
CA LEU A 228 15.69 9.92 1.45
C LEU A 228 15.05 9.91 0.05
N VAL A 229 13.94 9.19 -0.08
CA VAL A 229 13.13 9.13 -1.30
C VAL A 229 11.76 9.75 -1.00
N GLY A 230 11.42 10.81 -1.73
CA GLY A 230 10.20 11.56 -1.55
C GLY A 230 10.10 12.27 -0.21
N THR A 231 9.06 11.99 0.56
CA THR A 231 8.79 12.63 1.85
C THR A 231 8.69 11.61 2.98
N ILE A 232 9.43 11.83 4.06
CA ILE A 232 9.34 11.03 5.28
C ILE A 232 8.46 11.76 6.31
N ILE A 233 7.55 11.02 6.92
CA ILE A 233 6.68 11.47 8.01
C ILE A 233 7.04 10.71 9.28
N SER A 234 7.39 11.44 10.34
CA SER A 234 7.86 10.87 11.62
C SER A 234 7.65 11.81 12.80
#